data_AF-A0A958J0R4-F1
#
_entry.id   AF-A0A958J0R4-F1
#
_cell.length_a   1.000
_cell.length_b   1.000
_cell.length_c   1.000
_cell.angle_alpha   90.00
_cell.angle_beta   90.00
_cell.angle_gamma   90.00
#
_symmetry.space_group_name_H-M   'P 1'
#
loop_
_entity.id
_entity.type
_entity.pdbx_description
1 polymer ?
#
loop_
_entity_poly.entity_id
_entity_poly.type
_entity_poly.pdbx_seq_one_letter_code
_entity_poly.pdbx_strand_id
1 'polypeptide(L)'
;MSNVTTNAQGPFRVCLVVDNPPRDLDGLVLIGDTLCKNGCEVFLVPMYAQGYEIPSLRPDFVLLNYARYANESLMRAYHRCGIGIGILDTEGAIWESRAQYAKSIAIKACEQYVHQYYFWGEAQRDILLEYSHMGTNTMTTTGSPRYDYYVEPWIKGIETIDSSFDGHLLFISNFALAYPRFATLEEEIENHIRCGRTESYIKQRVCDERVARNNLIKLIELFSNRYPNLKFVIRTHPFENDDEYKIVFENRDNVHIVRDHAVSSWLKAARLVFHFTSSVAIDATLMKKPIYTLNWLSTNLLREMSPIAQQLSYSIESEDDFKAIIADGHESVDSDSIPNEQAFDTLKQWYYLMDGLSHARVSDQILKFLRGKDISVSHFRCIIEQICNSGSYGDWKSICGGLGRRILGGHHYLKLRQKFRSLNQEAQMKTDKCFSCDQVNKILQRIEKACPNNGDRTVRAFTSKVGESILIKRISD
;
A
#
# COMPACT_ATOMS: atom_id res chain seq x y z
N MET A 1 -25.91 -21.38 10.51
CA MET A 1 -25.37 -22.75 10.64
C MET A 1 -25.67 -23.52 9.37
N SER A 2 -24.78 -23.44 8.38
CA SER A 2 -24.80 -24.30 7.19
C SER A 2 -23.57 -25.21 7.30
N ASN A 3 -23.83 -26.51 7.34
CA ASN A 3 -22.82 -27.54 7.46
C ASN A 3 -21.84 -27.46 6.29
N VAL A 4 -20.59 -27.09 6.57
CA VAL A 4 -19.48 -27.26 5.65
C VAL A 4 -19.21 -28.75 5.57
N THR A 5 -19.74 -29.39 4.51
CA THR A 5 -19.32 -30.71 4.07
C THR A 5 -17.82 -30.68 3.82
N THR A 6 -17.09 -31.41 4.65
CA THR A 6 -15.66 -31.68 4.50
C THR A 6 -15.43 -32.43 3.20
N ASN A 7 -14.98 -31.75 2.15
CA ASN A 7 -14.41 -32.42 0.99
C ASN A 7 -13.19 -33.22 1.43
N ALA A 8 -12.98 -34.39 0.83
CA ALA A 8 -11.85 -35.30 1.10
C ALA A 8 -10.47 -34.72 0.71
N GLN A 9 -10.44 -33.52 0.13
CA GLN A 9 -9.24 -32.72 -0.14
C GLN A 9 -9.03 -31.76 1.03
N GLY A 10 -7.78 -31.61 1.49
CA GLY A 10 -7.42 -30.69 2.57
C GLY A 10 -7.84 -29.23 2.33
N PRO A 11 -7.55 -28.31 3.26
CA PRO A 11 -7.94 -26.91 3.12
C PRO A 11 -7.35 -26.30 1.84
N PHE A 12 -8.14 -25.46 1.15
CA PHE A 12 -7.62 -24.70 0.01
C PHE A 12 -6.45 -23.81 0.44
N ARG A 13 -5.44 -23.71 -0.41
CA ARG A 13 -4.20 -22.99 -0.14
C ARG A 13 -4.16 -21.74 -1.01
N VAL A 14 -4.09 -20.57 -0.37
CA VAL A 14 -4.11 -19.27 -1.05
C VAL A 14 -2.80 -18.53 -0.77
N CYS A 15 -2.13 -18.04 -1.81
CA CYS A 15 -0.99 -17.13 -1.65
C CYS A 15 -1.44 -15.68 -1.89
N LEU A 16 -1.07 -14.77 -1.00
CA LEU A 16 -1.26 -13.33 -1.15
C LEU A 16 0.12 -12.67 -1.30
N VAL A 17 0.39 -12.04 -2.43
CA VAL A 17 1.68 -11.39 -2.68
C VAL A 17 1.73 -10.02 -2.04
N VAL A 18 2.75 -9.78 -1.21
CA VAL A 18 2.98 -8.53 -0.49
C VAL A 18 4.13 -7.77 -1.16
N ASP A 19 3.84 -6.63 -1.78
CA ASP A 19 4.83 -5.77 -2.44
C ASP A 19 5.42 -4.73 -1.48
N ASN A 20 4.56 -3.92 -0.85
CA ASN A 20 4.99 -2.89 0.07
C ASN A 20 4.35 -3.13 1.45
N PRO A 21 5.04 -3.84 2.36
CA PRO A 21 4.47 -4.17 3.67
C PRO A 21 3.90 -3.00 4.47
N PRO A 22 4.57 -1.83 4.61
CA PRO A 22 3.97 -0.66 5.27
C PRO A 22 2.62 -0.20 4.72
N ARG A 23 2.33 -0.51 3.45
CA ARG A 23 1.14 -0.04 2.74
C ARG A 23 0.09 -1.14 2.51
N ASP A 24 0.54 -2.37 2.25
CA ASP A 24 -0.29 -3.46 1.72
C ASP A 24 -0.57 -4.56 2.76
N LEU A 25 0.30 -4.69 3.79
CA LEU A 25 0.25 -5.83 4.70
C LEU A 25 -1.05 -5.87 5.53
N ASP A 26 -1.50 -4.75 6.10
CA ASP A 26 -2.69 -4.69 6.95
C ASP A 26 -3.95 -5.19 6.19
N GLY A 27 -4.15 -4.71 4.96
CA GLY A 27 -5.27 -5.12 4.11
C GLY A 27 -5.19 -6.60 3.67
N LEU A 28 -4.00 -7.08 3.32
CA LEU A 28 -3.80 -8.49 2.92
C LEU A 28 -3.95 -9.46 4.10
N VAL A 29 -3.51 -9.07 5.31
CA VAL A 29 -3.75 -9.86 6.52
C VAL A 29 -5.24 -9.94 6.84
N LEU A 30 -6.00 -8.85 6.62
CA LEU A 30 -7.45 -8.86 6.82
C LEU A 30 -8.16 -9.83 5.87
N ILE A 31 -7.77 -9.88 4.59
CA ILE A 31 -8.22 -10.92 3.65
C ILE A 31 -7.82 -12.31 4.16
N GLY A 32 -6.57 -12.47 4.61
CA GLY A 32 -6.04 -13.73 5.11
C GLY A 32 -6.81 -14.27 6.32
N ASP A 33 -7.14 -13.41 7.29
CA ASP A 33 -7.97 -13.74 8.45
C ASP A 33 -9.35 -14.26 8.01
N THR A 34 -10.03 -13.54 7.10
CA THR A 34 -11.34 -13.93 6.58
C THR A 34 -11.30 -15.26 5.83
N LEU A 35 -10.31 -15.48 4.96
CA LEU A 35 -10.13 -16.75 4.25
C LEU A 35 -9.84 -17.90 5.23
N CYS A 36 -9.01 -17.68 6.25
CA CYS A 36 -8.72 -18.70 7.26
C CYS A 36 -9.94 -19.07 8.11
N LYS A 37 -10.77 -18.09 8.47
CA LYS A 37 -12.06 -18.34 9.13
C LYS A 37 -13.02 -19.16 8.25
N ASN A 38 -12.87 -19.06 6.92
CA ASN A 38 -13.59 -19.85 5.93
C ASN A 38 -12.90 -21.18 5.51
N GLY A 39 -11.87 -21.61 6.25
CA GLY A 39 -11.26 -22.93 6.09
C GLY A 39 -10.10 -23.00 5.11
N CYS A 40 -9.53 -21.87 4.68
CA CYS A 40 -8.31 -21.84 3.86
C CYS A 40 -7.03 -21.82 4.72
N GLU A 41 -5.93 -22.30 4.14
CA GLU A 41 -4.58 -21.95 4.57
C GLU A 41 -4.06 -20.80 3.70
N VAL A 42 -3.57 -19.74 4.33
CA VAL A 42 -3.13 -18.54 3.61
C VAL A 42 -1.63 -18.33 3.79
N PHE A 43 -0.93 -18.03 2.71
CA PHE A 43 0.48 -17.71 2.73
C PHE A 43 0.68 -16.26 2.28
N LEU A 44 1.23 -15.43 3.14
CA LEU A 44 1.74 -14.12 2.75
C LEU A 44 3.13 -14.29 2.15
N VAL A 45 3.30 -13.88 0.88
CA VAL A 45 4.54 -14.11 0.13
C VAL A 45 5.18 -12.77 -0.24
N PRO A 46 6.43 -12.48 0.16
CA PRO A 46 7.13 -11.29 -0.30
C PRO A 46 7.26 -11.25 -1.82
N MET A 47 6.98 -10.11 -2.44
CA MET A 47 6.96 -9.96 -3.90
C MET A 47 8.25 -10.43 -4.58
N TYR A 48 9.42 -10.17 -3.98
CA TYR A 48 10.70 -10.57 -4.56
C TYR A 48 11.04 -12.05 -4.39
N ALA A 49 10.30 -12.77 -3.55
CA ALA A 49 10.45 -14.21 -3.34
C ALA A 49 9.42 -15.04 -4.14
N GLN A 50 8.42 -14.38 -4.70
CA GLN A 50 7.21 -15.00 -5.26
C GLN A 50 7.51 -16.07 -6.34
N GLY A 51 8.49 -15.81 -7.23
CA GLY A 51 8.81 -16.71 -8.34
C GLY A 51 9.36 -18.08 -7.92
N TYR A 52 9.97 -18.14 -6.73
CA TYR A 52 10.42 -19.40 -6.13
C TYR A 52 9.39 -19.97 -5.15
N GLU A 53 8.79 -19.13 -4.32
CA GLU A 53 7.95 -19.58 -3.21
C GLU A 53 6.58 -20.05 -3.66
N ILE A 54 5.93 -19.38 -4.62
CA ILE A 54 4.60 -19.80 -5.10
C ILE A 54 4.64 -21.21 -5.71
N PRO A 55 5.55 -21.55 -6.65
CA PRO A 55 5.65 -22.93 -7.15
C PRO A 55 6.02 -23.94 -6.07
N SER A 56 6.82 -23.55 -5.07
CA SER A 56 7.19 -24.42 -3.95
C SER A 56 6.00 -24.70 -3.02
N LEU A 57 5.20 -23.66 -2.78
CA LEU A 57 4.00 -23.72 -1.96
C LEU A 57 2.90 -24.48 -2.68
N ARG A 58 2.78 -24.41 -4.00
CA ARG A 58 1.70 -25.06 -4.79
C ARG A 58 0.31 -24.65 -4.27
N PRO A 59 -0.01 -23.34 -4.25
CA PRO A 59 -1.34 -22.90 -3.87
C PRO A 59 -2.38 -23.23 -4.94
N ASP A 60 -3.64 -23.33 -4.55
CA ASP A 60 -4.78 -23.42 -5.47
C ASP A 60 -5.07 -22.06 -6.12
N PHE A 61 -4.74 -20.97 -5.40
CA PHE A 61 -4.93 -19.60 -5.87
C PHE A 61 -3.80 -18.67 -5.42
N VAL A 62 -3.41 -17.73 -6.29
CA VAL A 62 -2.52 -16.62 -5.95
C VAL A 62 -3.19 -15.28 -6.25
N LEU A 63 -3.16 -14.38 -5.28
CA LEU A 63 -3.53 -12.98 -5.44
C LEU A 63 -2.27 -12.13 -5.66
N LEU A 64 -2.15 -11.54 -6.85
CA LEU A 64 -1.03 -10.70 -7.26
C LEU A 64 -1.36 -9.22 -7.12
N ASN A 65 -0.33 -8.41 -6.85
CA ASN A 65 -0.43 -6.96 -6.65
C ASN A 65 -0.59 -6.15 -7.95
N TYR A 66 -0.35 -6.74 -9.12
CA TYR A 66 -0.63 -6.16 -10.44
C TYR A 66 -0.51 -7.20 -11.57
N ALA A 67 -1.13 -6.89 -12.71
CA ALA A 67 -0.87 -7.53 -14.01
C ALA A 67 -0.19 -6.51 -14.94
N ARG A 68 1.11 -6.66 -15.19
CA ARG A 68 1.97 -5.75 -15.99
C ARG A 68 2.99 -6.58 -16.76
N TYR A 69 3.62 -6.02 -17.81
CA TYR A 69 4.72 -6.69 -18.53
C TYR A 69 5.80 -7.30 -17.61
N ALA A 70 6.17 -6.59 -16.55
CA ALA A 70 7.17 -7.05 -15.59
C ALA A 70 6.80 -8.35 -14.86
N ASN A 71 5.50 -8.69 -14.76
CA ASN A 71 5.01 -9.88 -14.06
C ASN A 71 4.46 -10.96 -15.02
N GLU A 72 4.45 -10.71 -16.33
CA GLU A 72 3.87 -11.62 -17.33
C GLU A 72 4.51 -13.02 -17.25
N SER A 73 5.84 -13.09 -17.17
CA SER A 73 6.55 -14.37 -17.15
C SER A 73 6.20 -15.23 -15.93
N LEU A 74 6.01 -14.61 -14.77
CA LEU A 74 5.59 -15.26 -13.53
C LEU A 74 4.13 -15.71 -13.62
N MET A 75 3.24 -14.86 -14.13
CA MET A 75 1.83 -15.22 -14.34
C MET A 75 1.69 -16.42 -15.29
N ARG A 76 2.46 -16.43 -16.39
CA ARG A 76 2.52 -17.56 -17.31
C ARG A 76 3.01 -18.84 -16.63
N ALA A 77 4.03 -18.75 -15.78
CA ALA A 77 4.54 -19.90 -15.02
C ALA A 77 3.48 -20.45 -14.05
N TYR A 78 2.78 -19.59 -13.31
CA TYR A 78 1.70 -20.02 -12.40
C TYR A 78 0.53 -20.64 -13.15
N HIS A 79 0.15 -20.06 -14.29
CA HIS A 79 -0.89 -20.60 -15.15
C HIS A 79 -0.52 -22.01 -15.66
N ARG A 80 0.73 -22.23 -16.10
CA ARG A 80 1.24 -23.56 -16.50
C ARG A 80 1.26 -24.58 -15.36
N CYS A 81 1.35 -24.11 -14.12
CA CYS A 81 1.24 -24.94 -12.92
C CYS A 81 -0.20 -25.33 -12.58
N GLY A 82 -1.21 -24.74 -13.25
CA GLY A 82 -2.62 -24.94 -12.92
C GLY A 82 -3.11 -24.11 -11.73
N ILE A 83 -2.34 -23.09 -11.31
CA ILE A 83 -2.68 -22.21 -10.19
C ILE A 83 -3.70 -21.16 -10.65
N GLY A 84 -4.77 -20.94 -9.88
CA GLY A 84 -5.70 -19.83 -10.11
C GLY A 84 -5.04 -18.47 -9.86
N ILE A 85 -5.28 -17.48 -10.71
CA ILE A 85 -4.59 -16.18 -10.64
C ILE A 85 -5.63 -15.06 -10.49
N GLY A 86 -5.59 -14.39 -9.34
CA GLY A 86 -6.32 -13.16 -9.06
C GLY A 86 -5.41 -11.94 -9.11
N ILE A 87 -5.95 -10.79 -9.49
CA ILE A 87 -5.27 -9.49 -9.42
C ILE A 87 -6.04 -8.59 -8.48
N LEU A 88 -5.35 -8.00 -7.50
CA LEU A 88 -5.82 -6.86 -6.72
C LEU A 88 -4.74 -5.78 -6.84
N ASP A 89 -4.97 -4.79 -7.70
CA ASP A 89 -3.96 -3.77 -7.97
C ASP A 89 -3.68 -2.97 -6.69
N THR A 90 -2.40 -2.77 -6.37
CA THR A 90 -2.00 -1.98 -5.20
C THR A 90 -1.85 -0.49 -5.50
N GLU A 91 -1.86 -0.12 -6.78
CA GLU A 91 -1.82 1.25 -7.31
C GLU A 91 -3.12 1.56 -8.04
N GLY A 92 -4.18 1.87 -7.29
CA GLY A 92 -5.50 2.10 -7.86
C GLY A 92 -5.98 3.56 -7.93
N ALA A 93 -5.26 4.51 -7.34
CA ALA A 93 -5.75 5.88 -7.25
C ALA A 93 -5.71 6.63 -8.60
N ILE A 94 -6.40 7.77 -8.62
CA ILE A 94 -6.68 8.65 -9.76
C ILE A 94 -5.45 8.87 -10.65
N TRP A 95 -5.62 8.60 -11.96
CA TRP A 95 -4.62 8.81 -12.99
C TRP A 95 -4.89 10.09 -13.78
N GLU A 96 -3.85 10.69 -14.36
CA GLU A 96 -3.98 11.93 -15.14
C GLU A 96 -4.87 11.74 -16.38
N SER A 97 -4.96 10.50 -16.91
CA SER A 97 -5.92 10.15 -17.96
C SER A 97 -6.28 8.65 -17.97
N ARG A 98 -7.45 8.32 -18.53
CA ARG A 98 -7.89 6.93 -18.80
C ARG A 98 -6.86 6.15 -19.63
N ALA A 99 -6.29 6.79 -20.65
CA ALA A 99 -5.29 6.18 -21.52
C ALA A 99 -3.97 5.88 -20.78
N GLN A 100 -3.56 6.76 -19.87
CA GLN A 100 -2.38 6.53 -19.03
C GLN A 100 -2.59 5.35 -18.07
N TYR A 101 -3.77 5.25 -17.46
CA TYR A 101 -4.13 4.09 -16.64
C TYR A 101 -4.15 2.80 -17.47
N ALA A 102 -4.82 2.78 -18.62
CA ALA A 102 -4.85 1.60 -19.48
C ALA A 102 -3.46 1.18 -19.98
N LYS A 103 -2.57 2.15 -20.22
CA LYS A 103 -1.17 1.89 -20.58
C LYS A 103 -0.36 1.36 -19.39
N SER A 104 -0.60 1.86 -18.18
CA SER A 104 0.08 1.39 -16.98
C SER A 104 -0.28 -0.08 -16.77
N ILE A 105 -1.58 -0.41 -16.68
CA ILE A 105 -2.23 -1.60 -17.28
C ILE A 105 -1.30 -2.66 -17.87
N ALA A 106 -0.95 -2.46 -19.15
CA ALA A 106 -0.29 -3.47 -20.00
C ALA A 106 -1.07 -4.80 -20.06
N ILE A 107 -2.39 -4.74 -19.85
CA ILE A 107 -3.24 -5.91 -19.62
C ILE A 107 -3.23 -6.90 -20.77
N LYS A 108 -3.10 -6.42 -22.01
CA LYS A 108 -3.06 -7.25 -23.22
C LYS A 108 -1.96 -8.32 -23.19
N ALA A 109 -0.88 -8.10 -22.45
CA ALA A 109 0.18 -9.09 -22.32
C ALA A 109 -0.14 -10.21 -21.33
N CYS A 110 -1.06 -9.95 -20.39
CA CYS A 110 -1.28 -10.79 -19.22
C CYS A 110 -2.72 -11.34 -19.13
N GLU A 111 -3.68 -10.77 -19.85
CA GLU A 111 -5.12 -11.05 -19.70
C GLU A 111 -5.48 -12.52 -19.84
N GLN A 112 -4.79 -13.26 -20.72
CA GLN A 112 -5.00 -14.69 -20.92
C GLN A 112 -4.69 -15.56 -19.68
N TYR A 113 -3.95 -15.03 -18.71
CA TYR A 113 -3.60 -15.75 -17.48
C TYR A 113 -4.48 -15.37 -16.28
N VAL A 114 -5.22 -14.26 -16.38
CA VAL A 114 -6.00 -13.71 -15.26
C VAL A 114 -7.34 -14.41 -15.16
N HIS A 115 -7.62 -14.97 -13.99
CA HIS A 115 -8.88 -15.64 -13.70
C HIS A 115 -9.87 -14.74 -12.98
N GLN A 116 -9.37 -13.82 -12.14
CA GLN A 116 -10.15 -12.86 -11.37
C GLN A 116 -9.39 -11.53 -11.30
N TYR A 117 -10.09 -10.41 -11.45
CA TYR A 117 -9.55 -9.06 -11.30
C TYR A 117 -10.46 -8.26 -10.39
N TYR A 118 -9.90 -7.80 -9.28
CA TYR A 118 -10.59 -7.03 -8.24
C TYR A 118 -10.22 -5.55 -8.34
N PHE A 119 -11.24 -4.71 -8.48
CA PHE A 119 -11.08 -3.26 -8.66
C PHE A 119 -11.44 -2.49 -7.39
N TRP A 120 -10.73 -1.39 -7.15
CA TRP A 120 -11.03 -0.43 -6.11
C TRP A 120 -12.32 0.32 -6.42
N GLY A 121 -12.59 0.61 -7.70
CA GLY A 121 -13.74 1.39 -8.13
C GLY A 121 -14.24 0.99 -9.51
N GLU A 122 -15.45 1.42 -9.84
CA GLU A 122 -16.07 1.15 -11.15
C GLU A 122 -15.35 1.87 -12.29
N ALA A 123 -14.84 3.08 -12.05
CA ALA A 123 -14.09 3.82 -13.06
C ALA A 123 -12.91 3.01 -13.61
N GLN A 124 -12.19 2.30 -12.73
CA GLN A 124 -11.08 1.45 -13.11
C GLN A 124 -11.52 0.24 -13.92
N ARG A 125 -12.58 -0.44 -13.47
CA ARG A 125 -13.16 -1.60 -14.15
C ARG A 125 -13.59 -1.22 -15.56
N ASP A 126 -14.30 -0.10 -15.69
CA ASP A 126 -14.85 0.36 -16.96
C ASP A 126 -13.76 0.78 -17.93
N ILE A 127 -12.65 1.38 -17.45
CA ILE A 127 -11.46 1.56 -18.29
C ILE A 127 -10.90 0.21 -18.72
N LEU A 128 -10.75 -0.78 -17.83
CA LEU A 128 -10.15 -2.04 -18.24
C LEU A 128 -11.03 -2.85 -19.20
N LEU A 129 -12.35 -2.76 -19.08
CA LEU A 129 -13.32 -3.34 -20.02
C LEU A 129 -13.14 -2.76 -21.44
N GLU A 130 -12.82 -1.48 -21.56
CA GLU A 130 -12.60 -0.81 -22.85
C GLU A 130 -11.27 -1.20 -23.51
N TYR A 131 -10.24 -1.54 -22.72
CA TYR A 131 -8.87 -1.74 -23.21
C TYR A 131 -8.37 -3.21 -23.17
N SER A 132 -9.19 -4.16 -22.73
CA SER A 132 -8.87 -5.60 -22.64
C SER A 132 -9.92 -6.49 -23.32
N HIS A 133 -9.57 -7.76 -23.56
CA HIS A 133 -10.50 -8.79 -24.02
C HIS A 133 -11.06 -9.63 -22.88
N MET A 134 -10.85 -9.22 -21.63
CA MET A 134 -11.35 -9.93 -20.46
C MET A 134 -12.87 -9.79 -20.35
N GLY A 135 -13.54 -10.92 -20.11
CA GLY A 135 -14.99 -10.95 -19.90
C GLY A 135 -15.42 -10.35 -18.57
N THR A 136 -16.68 -9.93 -18.49
CA THR A 136 -17.30 -9.39 -17.26
C THR A 136 -17.25 -10.35 -16.08
N ASN A 137 -17.24 -11.67 -16.32
CA ASN A 137 -17.13 -12.70 -15.26
C ASN A 137 -15.74 -12.77 -14.60
N THR A 138 -14.71 -12.17 -15.23
CA THR A 138 -13.36 -12.06 -14.66
C THR A 138 -13.21 -10.79 -13.82
N MET A 139 -14.05 -9.78 -14.05
CA MET A 139 -13.91 -8.45 -13.47
C MET A 139 -14.92 -8.21 -12.36
N THR A 140 -14.46 -7.80 -11.17
CA THR A 140 -15.37 -7.50 -10.05
C THR A 140 -14.90 -6.28 -9.29
N THR A 141 -15.79 -5.32 -9.10
CA THR A 141 -15.53 -4.18 -8.21
C THR A 141 -15.74 -4.62 -6.76
N THR A 142 -14.67 -4.63 -5.97
CA THR A 142 -14.69 -5.06 -4.56
C THR A 142 -14.39 -3.92 -3.61
N GLY A 143 -13.85 -2.80 -4.10
CA GLY A 143 -13.13 -1.85 -3.27
C GLY A 143 -11.74 -2.38 -2.90
N SER A 144 -11.03 -1.65 -2.05
CA SER A 144 -9.67 -2.00 -1.64
C SER A 144 -9.60 -2.25 -0.12
N PRO A 145 -9.19 -3.45 0.30
CA PRO A 145 -9.01 -3.81 1.70
C PRO A 145 -8.07 -2.91 2.50
N ARG A 146 -7.19 -2.14 1.82
CA ARG A 146 -6.38 -1.09 2.47
C ARG A 146 -7.27 -0.07 3.20
N TYR A 147 -8.36 0.31 2.55
CA TYR A 147 -9.24 1.36 3.04
C TYR A 147 -10.38 0.86 3.91
N ASP A 148 -10.50 -0.46 4.12
CA ASP A 148 -11.40 -0.99 5.15
C ASP A 148 -11.02 -0.43 6.53
N TYR A 149 -9.72 -0.27 6.81
CA TYR A 149 -9.20 0.34 8.04
C TYR A 149 -9.59 1.81 8.23
N TYR A 150 -10.17 2.49 7.26
CA TYR A 150 -10.50 3.91 7.37
C TYR A 150 -11.90 4.14 7.93
N VAL A 151 -12.66 3.06 8.12
CA VAL A 151 -14.03 3.08 8.64
C VAL A 151 -14.20 2.08 9.78
N GLU A 152 -15.30 2.24 10.53
CA GLU A 152 -15.65 1.31 11.59
C GLU A 152 -15.98 -0.10 11.03
N PRO A 153 -15.65 -1.19 11.75
CA PRO A 153 -14.94 -1.22 13.03
C PRO A 153 -13.41 -1.11 12.90
N TRP A 154 -12.88 -1.29 11.69
CA TRP A 154 -11.45 -1.51 11.45
C TRP A 154 -10.55 -0.31 11.74
N ILE A 155 -11.10 0.90 11.79
CA ILE A 155 -10.38 2.10 12.24
C ILE A 155 -9.78 1.95 13.64
N LYS A 156 -10.40 1.12 14.49
CA LYS A 156 -9.86 0.75 15.82
C LYS A 156 -8.60 -0.11 15.73
N GLY A 157 -8.44 -0.83 14.62
CA GLY A 157 -7.30 -1.69 14.31
C GLY A 157 -6.13 -0.96 13.64
N ILE A 158 -6.24 0.33 13.28
CA ILE A 158 -5.08 1.13 12.87
C ILE A 158 -4.05 1.18 14.01
N GLU A 159 -2.76 1.00 13.67
CA GLU A 159 -1.65 1.04 14.63
C GLU A 159 -1.66 2.38 15.39
N THR A 160 -1.62 2.32 16.72
CA THR A 160 -1.58 3.49 17.59
C THR A 160 -0.16 4.03 17.68
N ILE A 161 0.00 5.33 17.44
CA ILE A 161 1.22 6.06 17.81
C ILE A 161 1.20 6.41 19.30
N ASP A 162 2.29 6.98 19.81
CA ASP A 162 2.33 7.50 21.18
C ASP A 162 1.21 8.53 21.40
N SER A 163 0.40 8.33 22.44
CA SER A 163 -0.68 9.22 22.85
C SER A 163 -0.22 10.66 23.12
N SER A 164 1.09 10.87 23.36
CA SER A 164 1.66 12.21 23.40
C SER A 164 1.47 12.97 22.07
N PHE A 165 1.17 12.32 20.95
CA PHE A 165 0.90 13.00 19.69
C PHE A 165 -0.59 13.23 19.44
N ASP A 166 -1.50 12.84 20.34
CA ASP A 166 -2.93 13.07 20.13
C ASP A 166 -3.23 14.57 19.99
N GLY A 167 -3.99 14.92 18.95
CA GLY A 167 -4.40 16.30 18.67
C GLY A 167 -3.35 17.17 17.98
N HIS A 168 -2.28 16.58 17.42
CA HIS A 168 -1.24 17.32 16.70
C HIS A 168 -1.75 18.01 15.41
N LEU A 169 -0.96 18.98 14.95
CA LEU A 169 -1.06 19.60 13.62
C LEU A 169 -0.15 18.83 12.66
N LEU A 170 -0.73 18.14 11.69
CA LEU A 170 0.01 17.29 10.77
C LEU A 170 0.31 18.02 9.46
N PHE A 171 1.58 18.17 9.13
CA PHE A 171 2.06 18.73 7.87
C PHE A 171 2.63 17.62 6.99
N ILE A 172 2.00 17.39 5.84
CA ILE A 172 2.44 16.41 4.85
C ILE A 172 3.29 17.12 3.80
N SER A 173 4.60 16.89 3.82
CA SER A 173 5.51 17.46 2.82
C SER A 173 5.66 16.53 1.61
N ASN A 174 5.85 17.11 0.42
CA ASN A 174 6.08 16.38 -0.82
C ASN A 174 6.98 17.17 -1.78
N PHE A 175 8.22 17.41 -1.34
CA PHE A 175 9.23 18.18 -2.09
C PHE A 175 10.39 17.29 -2.56
N ALA A 176 10.08 16.03 -2.87
CA ALA A 176 11.07 15.00 -3.18
C ALA A 176 11.84 15.26 -4.49
N LEU A 177 11.30 16.04 -5.43
CA LEU A 177 12.01 16.36 -6.66
C LEU A 177 13.12 17.38 -6.39
N ALA A 178 12.84 18.42 -5.60
CA ALA A 178 13.85 19.42 -5.24
C ALA A 178 14.85 18.93 -4.18
N TYR A 179 14.42 17.99 -3.32
CA TYR A 179 15.19 17.46 -2.20
C TYR A 179 15.14 15.93 -2.18
N PRO A 180 15.72 15.24 -3.17
CA PRO A 180 15.68 13.79 -3.24
C PRO A 180 16.50 13.14 -2.13
N ARG A 181 16.00 12.01 -1.64
CA ARG A 181 16.65 11.23 -0.58
C ARG A 181 17.60 10.16 -1.11
N PHE A 182 17.30 9.56 -2.26
CA PHE A 182 18.00 8.37 -2.76
C PHE A 182 18.72 8.59 -4.10
N ALA A 183 18.69 9.81 -4.61
CA ALA A 183 19.32 10.22 -5.85
C ALA A 183 19.82 11.65 -5.71
N THR A 184 20.69 12.08 -6.61
CA THR A 184 21.03 13.49 -6.79
C THR A 184 19.88 14.23 -7.47
N LEU A 185 19.86 15.55 -7.35
CA LEU A 185 18.87 16.38 -8.04
C LEU A 185 18.98 16.20 -9.56
N GLU A 186 20.20 16.15 -10.09
CA GLU A 186 20.48 15.97 -11.50
C GLU A 186 19.90 14.64 -12.03
N GLU A 187 20.11 13.55 -11.28
CA GLU A 187 19.55 12.23 -11.62
C GLU A 187 18.01 12.23 -11.61
N GLU A 188 17.36 12.87 -10.63
CA GLU A 188 15.90 12.99 -10.61
C GLU A 188 15.37 13.80 -11.80
N ILE A 189 16.02 14.91 -12.13
CA ILE A 189 15.65 15.73 -13.30
C ILE A 189 15.77 14.89 -14.59
N GLU A 190 16.88 14.18 -14.77
CA GLU A 190 17.08 13.30 -15.92
C GLU A 190 16.02 12.19 -16.00
N ASN A 191 15.70 11.54 -14.87
CA ASN A 191 14.69 10.49 -14.81
C ASN A 191 13.32 11.01 -15.26
N HIS A 192 12.92 12.18 -14.77
CA HIS A 192 11.66 12.81 -15.19
C HIS A 192 11.64 13.16 -16.69
N ILE A 193 12.77 13.63 -17.23
CA ILE A 193 12.91 13.91 -18.68
C ILE A 193 12.79 12.62 -19.48
N ARG A 194 13.43 11.53 -19.04
CA ARG A 194 13.32 10.20 -19.68
C ARG A 194 11.88 9.66 -19.64
N CYS A 195 11.11 10.03 -18.62
CA CYS A 195 9.67 9.75 -18.53
C CYS A 195 8.80 10.67 -19.39
N GLY A 196 9.39 11.54 -20.22
CA GLY A 196 8.68 12.36 -21.20
C GLY A 196 8.24 13.74 -20.70
N ARG A 197 8.71 14.19 -19.53
CA ARG A 197 8.47 15.56 -19.06
C ARG A 197 9.47 16.53 -19.72
N THR A 198 9.06 17.76 -19.97
CA THR A 198 9.97 18.76 -20.55
C THR A 198 10.95 19.26 -19.49
N GLU A 199 12.19 19.54 -19.90
CA GLU A 199 13.22 20.05 -19.01
C GLU A 199 12.81 21.38 -18.35
N SER A 200 12.18 22.29 -19.11
CA SER A 200 11.70 23.57 -18.60
C SER A 200 10.66 23.42 -17.48
N TYR A 201 9.72 22.50 -17.66
CA TYR A 201 8.71 22.19 -16.65
C TYR A 201 9.34 21.64 -15.37
N ILE A 202 10.26 20.68 -15.49
CA ILE A 202 10.91 20.06 -14.32
C ILE A 202 11.78 21.06 -13.57
N LYS A 203 12.56 21.89 -14.28
CA LYS A 203 13.37 22.95 -13.65
C LYS A 203 12.49 23.97 -12.94
N GLN A 204 11.35 24.38 -13.52
CA GLN A 204 10.41 25.26 -12.84
C GLN A 204 9.84 24.60 -11.58
N ARG A 205 9.45 23.32 -11.67
CA ARG A 205 8.93 22.58 -10.52
C ARG A 205 9.94 22.49 -9.38
N VAL A 206 11.23 22.29 -9.68
CA VAL A 206 12.30 22.32 -8.66
C VAL A 206 12.35 23.67 -7.96
N CYS A 207 12.30 24.79 -8.69
CA CYS A 207 12.27 26.13 -8.10
C CYS A 207 11.05 26.31 -7.20
N ASP A 208 9.89 25.88 -7.66
CA ASP A 208 8.62 26.04 -6.95
C ASP A 208 8.56 25.18 -5.67
N GLU A 209 9.03 23.93 -5.71
CA GLU A 209 9.14 23.08 -4.52
C GLU A 209 10.10 23.68 -3.48
N ARG A 210 11.21 24.31 -3.90
CA ARG A 210 12.12 25.04 -2.99
C ARG A 210 11.44 26.22 -2.31
N VAL A 211 10.68 27.02 -3.07
CA VAL A 211 9.94 28.17 -2.52
C VAL A 211 8.91 27.69 -1.50
N ALA A 212 8.08 26.72 -1.86
CA ALA A 212 7.04 26.19 -0.98
C ALA A 212 7.61 25.54 0.29
N ARG A 213 8.70 24.78 0.19
CA ARG A 213 9.37 24.18 1.35
C ARG A 213 9.95 25.22 2.29
N ASN A 214 10.63 26.23 1.76
CA ASN A 214 11.18 27.32 2.57
C ASN A 214 10.07 28.11 3.28
N ASN A 215 8.95 28.33 2.61
CA ASN A 215 7.77 28.97 3.18
C ASN A 215 7.14 28.12 4.30
N LEU A 216 7.03 26.80 4.10
CA LEU A 216 6.56 25.86 5.12
C LEU A 216 7.46 25.90 6.37
N ILE A 217 8.78 25.85 6.20
CA ILE A 217 9.74 25.91 7.30
C ILE A 217 9.55 27.19 8.11
N LYS A 218 9.46 28.35 7.43
CA LYS A 218 9.23 29.65 8.08
C LYS A 218 7.91 29.71 8.84
N LEU A 219 6.83 29.17 8.26
CA LEU A 219 5.53 29.10 8.93
C LEU A 219 5.64 28.29 10.22
N ILE A 220 6.17 27.07 10.14
CA ILE A 220 6.27 26.18 11.31
C ILE A 220 7.18 26.81 12.36
N GLU A 221 8.28 27.42 11.95
CA GLU A 221 9.16 28.17 12.86
C GLU A 221 8.42 29.28 13.61
N LEU A 222 7.71 30.15 12.90
CA LEU A 222 6.98 31.25 13.51
C LEU A 222 5.91 30.74 14.49
N PHE A 223 5.12 29.75 14.09
CA PHE A 223 3.97 29.30 14.84
C PHE A 223 4.32 28.34 15.97
N SER A 224 5.34 27.51 15.83
CA SER A 224 5.83 26.68 16.94
C SER A 224 6.36 27.51 18.11
N ASN A 225 7.02 28.64 17.83
CA ASN A 225 7.45 29.59 18.86
C ASN A 225 6.26 30.29 19.53
N ARG A 226 5.24 30.68 18.75
CA ARG A 226 4.07 31.41 19.25
C ARG A 226 3.10 30.52 20.05
N TYR A 227 3.05 29.24 19.72
CA TYR A 227 2.13 28.28 20.31
C TYR A 227 2.90 27.06 20.87
N PRO A 228 3.68 27.22 21.96
CA PRO A 228 4.53 26.16 22.50
C PRO A 228 3.74 24.93 22.98
N ASN A 229 2.45 25.09 23.27
CA ASN A 229 1.56 24.01 23.70
C ASN A 229 1.01 23.16 22.53
N LEU A 230 1.12 23.65 21.29
CA LEU A 230 0.69 22.91 20.10
C LEU A 230 1.84 22.05 19.59
N LYS A 231 1.51 20.83 19.13
CA LYS A 231 2.46 19.90 18.51
C LYS A 231 2.39 20.00 17.00
N PHE A 232 3.52 20.31 16.39
CA PHE A 232 3.68 20.41 14.95
C PHE A 232 4.41 19.15 14.47
N VAL A 233 3.74 18.32 13.68
CA VAL A 233 4.31 17.08 13.14
C VAL A 233 4.51 17.25 11.65
N ILE A 234 5.76 17.17 11.20
CA ILE A 234 6.13 17.16 9.79
C ILE A 234 6.36 15.71 9.37
N ARG A 235 5.44 15.18 8.57
CA ARG A 235 5.60 13.87 7.94
C ARG A 235 6.13 14.06 6.53
N THR A 236 7.42 13.78 6.35
CA THR A 236 8.06 13.93 5.05
C THR A 236 7.69 12.83 4.07
N HIS A 237 7.65 13.15 2.77
CA HIS A 237 7.52 12.14 1.73
C HIS A 237 8.66 11.10 1.83
N PRO A 238 8.41 9.80 1.60
CA PRO A 238 9.44 8.76 1.73
C PRO A 238 10.73 9.03 0.90
N PHE A 239 10.56 9.67 -0.26
CA PHE A 239 11.64 10.06 -1.17
C PHE A 239 12.19 11.47 -0.95
N GLU A 240 11.63 12.27 -0.03
CA GLU A 240 12.13 13.60 0.31
C GLU A 240 13.19 13.50 1.42
N ASN A 241 14.30 14.22 1.28
CA ASN A 241 15.32 14.38 2.31
C ASN A 241 14.80 15.29 3.44
N ASP A 242 14.97 14.85 4.69
CA ASP A 242 14.43 15.53 5.88
C ASP A 242 15.49 16.18 6.77
N ASP A 243 16.75 16.20 6.33
CA ASP A 243 17.89 16.64 7.16
C ASP A 243 17.76 18.12 7.53
N GLU A 244 17.34 18.97 6.59
CA GLU A 244 17.16 20.39 6.87
C GLU A 244 16.04 20.66 7.89
N TYR A 245 14.92 19.94 7.83
CA TYR A 245 13.89 20.08 8.87
C TYR A 245 14.46 19.72 10.25
N LYS A 246 15.23 18.63 10.33
CA LYS A 246 15.86 18.22 11.59
C LYS A 246 16.84 19.26 12.11
N ILE A 247 17.66 19.85 11.24
CA ILE A 247 18.62 20.90 11.61
C ILE A 247 17.89 22.15 12.11
N VAL A 248 16.89 22.63 11.37
CA VAL A 248 16.16 23.86 11.72
C VAL A 248 15.38 23.71 13.03
N PHE A 249 14.83 22.52 13.28
CA PHE A 249 13.95 22.27 14.43
C PHE A 249 14.61 21.46 15.56
N GLU A 250 15.92 21.26 15.54
CA GLU A 250 16.65 20.43 16.53
C GLU A 250 16.37 20.83 17.99
N ASN A 251 16.22 22.14 18.24
CA ASN A 251 15.99 22.69 19.58
C ASN A 251 14.51 23.07 19.84
N ARG A 252 13.57 22.53 19.06
CA ARG A 252 12.13 22.79 19.25
C ARG A 252 11.40 21.54 19.74
N ASP A 253 11.13 21.47 21.04
CA ASP A 253 10.48 20.32 21.69
C ASP A 253 9.07 20.02 21.16
N ASN A 254 8.39 21.01 20.57
CA ASN A 254 7.04 20.89 20.05
C ASN A 254 6.97 20.72 18.52
N VAL A 255 8.11 20.53 17.84
CA VAL A 255 8.18 20.24 16.40
C VAL A 255 8.81 18.87 16.20
N HIS A 256 8.14 18.00 15.44
CA HIS A 256 8.53 16.60 15.29
C HIS A 256 8.59 16.20 13.83
N ILE A 257 9.74 15.68 13.38
CA ILE A 257 9.94 15.20 12.02
C ILE A 257 9.80 13.68 12.04
N VAL A 258 8.79 13.16 11.35
CA VAL A 258 8.39 11.74 11.47
C VAL A 258 8.36 11.03 10.13
N ARG A 259 8.66 9.73 10.16
CA ARG A 259 8.60 8.81 9.00
C ARG A 259 8.14 7.41 9.37
N ASP A 260 8.29 7.05 10.63
CA ASP A 260 7.74 5.85 11.26
C ASP A 260 6.22 5.80 11.17
N HIS A 261 5.68 4.59 11.31
CA HIS A 261 4.27 4.25 11.16
C HIS A 261 3.66 4.57 9.78
N ALA A 262 2.49 3.99 9.51
CA ALA A 262 1.71 4.33 8.33
C ALA A 262 1.12 5.75 8.45
N VAL A 263 0.80 6.37 7.31
CA VAL A 263 0.17 7.70 7.30
C VAL A 263 -1.20 7.70 8.00
N SER A 264 -1.94 6.60 7.92
CA SER A 264 -3.24 6.41 8.58
C SER A 264 -3.16 6.53 10.10
N SER A 265 -2.06 6.09 10.72
CA SER A 265 -1.82 6.25 12.16
C SER A 265 -1.68 7.72 12.56
N TRP A 266 -0.93 8.50 11.77
CA TRP A 266 -0.76 9.93 11.99
C TRP A 266 -2.07 10.70 11.73
N LEU A 267 -2.77 10.38 10.63
CA LEU A 267 -4.08 10.97 10.32
C LEU A 267 -5.10 10.71 11.44
N LYS A 268 -5.14 9.49 11.98
CA LYS A 268 -6.07 9.12 13.07
C LYS A 268 -5.89 10.02 14.30
N ALA A 269 -4.65 10.28 14.70
CA ALA A 269 -4.31 11.11 15.87
C ALA A 269 -4.29 12.62 15.58
N ALA A 270 -4.28 13.04 14.31
CA ALA A 270 -4.24 14.45 13.92
C ALA A 270 -5.54 15.20 14.25
N ARG A 271 -5.38 16.45 14.71
CA ARG A 271 -6.47 17.44 14.85
C ARG A 271 -6.76 18.10 13.50
N LEU A 272 -5.71 18.55 12.81
CA LEU A 272 -5.78 19.23 11.51
C LEU A 272 -4.66 18.67 10.61
N VAL A 273 -4.92 18.60 9.31
CA VAL A 273 -3.97 18.10 8.31
C VAL A 273 -3.71 19.18 7.27
N PHE A 274 -2.44 19.45 6.97
CA PHE A 274 -2.00 20.45 6.01
C PHE A 274 -1.13 19.82 4.94
N HIS A 275 -1.31 20.23 3.68
CA HIS A 275 -0.47 19.79 2.56
C HIS A 275 -0.41 20.84 1.46
N PHE A 276 0.36 20.51 0.41
CA PHE A 276 0.42 21.29 -0.83
C PHE A 276 -0.25 20.53 -1.99
N THR A 277 0.25 19.32 -2.30
CA THR A 277 -0.15 18.57 -3.51
C THR A 277 -0.33 17.06 -3.27
N SER A 278 -0.26 16.62 -2.01
CA SER A 278 -0.19 15.20 -1.67
C SER A 278 -1.49 14.44 -1.92
N SER A 279 -1.35 13.19 -2.40
CA SER A 279 -2.47 12.24 -2.49
C SER A 279 -3.04 11.83 -1.12
N VAL A 280 -2.32 12.12 -0.03
CA VAL A 280 -2.81 11.97 1.35
C VAL A 280 -4.10 12.75 1.61
N ALA A 281 -4.42 13.74 0.77
CA ALA A 281 -5.74 14.35 0.77
C ALA A 281 -6.87 13.36 0.62
N ILE A 282 -6.72 12.39 -0.27
CA ILE A 282 -7.70 11.32 -0.44
C ILE A 282 -7.80 10.52 0.86
N ASP A 283 -6.66 10.15 1.47
CA ASP A 283 -6.67 9.37 2.72
C ASP A 283 -7.36 10.12 3.88
N ALA A 284 -7.04 11.39 4.07
CA ALA A 284 -7.63 12.24 5.10
C ALA A 284 -9.13 12.40 4.88
N THR A 285 -9.54 12.67 3.64
CA THR A 285 -10.95 12.77 3.25
C THR A 285 -11.71 11.48 3.55
N LEU A 286 -11.15 10.33 3.17
CA LEU A 286 -11.77 9.02 3.43
C LEU A 286 -11.88 8.72 4.94
N MET A 287 -10.94 9.21 5.75
CA MET A 287 -10.98 9.15 7.22
C MET A 287 -11.82 10.27 7.87
N LYS A 288 -12.48 11.12 7.08
CA LYS A 288 -13.26 12.28 7.53
C LYS A 288 -12.44 13.24 8.40
N LYS A 289 -11.16 13.40 8.07
CA LYS A 289 -10.26 14.35 8.72
C LYS A 289 -10.28 15.68 7.98
N PRO A 290 -10.40 16.81 8.70
CA PRO A 290 -10.22 18.14 8.10
C PRO A 290 -8.83 18.23 7.44
N ILE A 291 -8.81 18.56 6.16
CA ILE A 291 -7.58 18.72 5.40
C ILE A 291 -7.54 20.03 4.65
N TYR A 292 -6.38 20.69 4.70
CA TYR A 292 -6.17 22.04 4.22
C TYR A 292 -5.00 22.14 3.25
N THR A 293 -5.17 22.94 2.20
CA THR A 293 -4.09 23.33 1.29
C THR A 293 -3.53 24.69 1.68
N LEU A 294 -2.20 24.78 1.74
CA LEU A 294 -1.48 26.01 2.09
C LEU A 294 -1.25 26.88 0.84
N ASN A 295 -2.33 27.35 0.20
CA ASN A 295 -2.26 27.99 -1.11
C ASN A 295 -1.40 29.26 -1.12
N TRP A 296 -1.48 30.09 -0.08
CA TRP A 296 -0.69 31.32 0.04
C TRP A 296 0.83 31.10 0.17
N LEU A 297 1.23 29.88 0.57
CA LEU A 297 2.63 29.47 0.63
C LEU A 297 3.09 28.74 -0.65
N SER A 298 2.16 28.44 -1.55
CA SER A 298 2.36 27.64 -2.75
C SER A 298 2.55 28.51 -3.99
N THR A 299 3.09 27.92 -5.06
CA THR A 299 3.12 28.53 -6.39
C THR A 299 1.91 28.09 -7.23
N ASN A 300 1.64 28.79 -8.34
CA ASN A 300 0.57 28.41 -9.28
C ASN A 300 0.76 26.98 -9.80
N LEU A 301 1.98 26.64 -10.20
CA LEU A 301 2.30 25.31 -10.73
C LEU A 301 1.96 24.21 -9.72
N LEU A 302 2.39 24.37 -8.47
CA LEU A 302 2.11 23.38 -7.42
C LEU A 302 0.61 23.28 -7.14
N ARG A 303 -0.13 24.41 -7.13
CA ARG A 303 -1.58 24.38 -6.94
C ARG A 303 -2.28 23.57 -8.02
N GLU A 304 -1.82 23.64 -9.26
CA GLU A 304 -2.42 22.94 -10.39
C GLU A 304 -1.96 21.47 -10.54
N MET A 305 -0.90 21.06 -9.84
CA MET A 305 -0.31 19.71 -10.00
C MET A 305 -1.22 18.56 -9.56
N SER A 306 -2.08 18.77 -8.56
CA SER A 306 -2.98 17.73 -8.06
C SER A 306 -4.39 18.29 -7.88
N PRO A 307 -5.16 18.41 -8.99
CA PRO A 307 -6.49 19.00 -8.97
C PRO A 307 -7.42 18.30 -7.99
N ILE A 308 -7.36 16.97 -7.89
CA ILE A 308 -8.19 16.23 -6.94
C ILE A 308 -7.80 16.55 -5.48
N ALA A 309 -6.52 16.57 -5.14
CA ALA A 309 -6.11 16.88 -3.78
C ALA A 309 -6.53 18.30 -3.36
N GLN A 310 -6.50 19.24 -4.30
CA GLN A 310 -7.01 20.60 -4.09
C GLN A 310 -8.52 20.61 -3.88
N GLN A 311 -9.30 19.95 -4.75
CA GLN A 311 -10.76 19.94 -4.65
C GLN A 311 -11.30 19.25 -3.39
N LEU A 312 -10.52 18.34 -2.81
CA LEU A 312 -10.86 17.63 -1.58
C LEU A 312 -10.48 18.37 -0.30
N SER A 313 -9.83 19.54 -0.42
CA SER A 313 -9.23 20.24 0.71
C SER A 313 -9.76 21.67 0.84
N TYR A 314 -9.81 22.14 2.08
CA TYR A 314 -10.11 23.53 2.39
C TYR A 314 -8.90 24.40 2.03
N SER A 315 -9.10 25.45 1.24
CA SER A 315 -8.01 26.33 0.85
C SER A 315 -7.75 27.39 1.93
N ILE A 316 -6.48 27.54 2.32
CA ILE A 316 -6.04 28.63 3.19
C ILE A 316 -5.31 29.64 2.32
N GLU A 317 -5.75 30.90 2.37
CA GLU A 317 -5.29 31.96 1.45
C GLU A 317 -4.44 33.04 2.15
N SER A 318 -4.31 32.98 3.48
CA SER A 318 -3.49 33.91 4.25
C SER A 318 -2.96 33.32 5.57
N GLU A 319 -1.96 34.00 6.16
CA GLU A 319 -1.46 33.66 7.50
C GLU A 319 -2.53 33.86 8.59
N ASP A 320 -3.41 34.85 8.43
CA ASP A 320 -4.50 35.11 9.38
C ASP A 320 -5.56 33.99 9.37
N ASP A 321 -5.89 33.46 8.19
CA ASP A 321 -6.77 32.29 8.07
C ASP A 321 -6.15 31.07 8.77
N PHE A 322 -4.86 30.82 8.53
CA PHE A 322 -4.14 29.74 9.20
C PHE A 322 -4.17 29.90 10.72
N LYS A 323 -3.91 31.12 11.21
CA LYS A 323 -3.94 31.44 12.63
C LYS A 323 -5.32 31.19 13.25
N ALA A 324 -6.39 31.58 12.57
CA ALA A 324 -7.76 31.31 13.03
C ALA A 324 -8.03 29.80 13.11
N ILE A 325 -7.71 29.06 12.04
CA ILE A 325 -7.93 27.60 11.97
C ILE A 325 -7.19 26.85 13.07
N ILE A 326 -5.93 27.18 13.37
CA ILE A 326 -5.20 26.47 14.43
C ILE A 326 -5.69 26.84 15.84
N ALA A 327 -6.24 28.04 16.04
CA ALA A 327 -6.73 28.51 17.33
C ALA A 327 -8.11 27.90 17.63
N ASP A 328 -9.04 28.02 16.68
CA ASP A 328 -10.46 27.74 16.86
C ASP A 328 -10.85 26.35 16.29
N GLY A 329 -9.95 25.69 15.57
CA GLY A 329 -10.18 24.38 14.97
C GLY A 329 -10.97 24.45 13.67
N HIS A 330 -11.69 23.37 13.34
CA HIS A 330 -12.48 23.32 12.11
C HIS A 330 -13.75 24.19 12.16
N GLU A 331 -14.17 24.64 13.35
CA GLU A 331 -15.39 25.43 13.56
C GLU A 331 -15.29 26.86 13.01
N SER A 332 -14.07 27.38 12.79
CA SER A 332 -13.83 28.72 12.22
C SER A 332 -13.83 28.76 10.69
N VAL A 333 -14.09 27.62 10.03
CA VAL A 333 -14.05 27.50 8.58
C VAL A 333 -15.39 27.94 8.00
N ASP A 334 -15.36 28.89 7.06
CA ASP A 334 -16.56 29.37 6.36
C ASP A 334 -17.26 28.20 5.64
N SER A 335 -18.59 28.11 5.74
CA SER A 335 -19.40 27.10 5.07
C SER A 335 -19.25 27.12 3.54
N ASP A 336 -18.80 28.24 2.96
CA ASP A 336 -18.55 28.35 1.52
C ASP A 336 -17.18 27.76 1.08
N SER A 337 -16.35 27.33 2.03
CA SER A 337 -15.03 26.72 1.76
C SER A 337 -15.02 25.18 1.84
N ILE A 338 -16.19 24.55 1.95
CA ILE A 338 -16.37 23.09 2.02
C ILE A 338 -15.78 22.41 0.77
N PRO A 339 -15.01 21.31 0.92
CA PRO A 339 -14.51 20.52 -0.19
C PRO A 339 -15.63 20.13 -1.13
N ASN A 340 -15.35 20.23 -2.42
CA ASN A 340 -16.35 20.11 -3.46
C ASN A 340 -17.08 18.75 -3.36
N GLU A 341 -18.41 18.77 -3.14
CA GLU A 341 -19.22 17.53 -3.10
C GLU A 341 -19.05 16.69 -4.38
N GLN A 342 -18.81 17.33 -5.53
CA GLN A 342 -18.53 16.64 -6.79
C GLN A 342 -17.16 15.94 -6.79
N ALA A 343 -16.18 16.42 -6.03
CA ALA A 343 -14.90 15.75 -5.84
C ALA A 343 -15.06 14.48 -4.98
N PHE A 344 -15.95 14.52 -3.98
CA PHE A 344 -16.36 13.31 -3.26
C PHE A 344 -17.09 12.31 -4.17
N ASP A 345 -17.98 12.78 -5.04
CA ASP A 345 -18.66 11.89 -5.99
C ASP A 345 -17.68 11.28 -7.00
N THR A 346 -16.68 12.04 -7.42
CA THR A 346 -15.57 11.52 -8.22
C THR A 346 -14.83 10.43 -7.45
N LEU A 347 -14.50 10.64 -6.17
CA LEU A 347 -13.86 9.61 -5.34
C LEU A 347 -14.70 8.33 -5.26
N LYS A 348 -16.02 8.40 -5.12
CA LYS A 348 -16.88 7.20 -5.05
C LYS A 348 -16.77 6.30 -6.30
N GLN A 349 -16.46 6.87 -7.46
CA GLN A 349 -16.23 6.08 -8.69
C GLN A 349 -14.90 5.30 -8.65
N TRP A 350 -13.91 5.79 -7.90
CA TRP A 350 -12.59 5.18 -7.73
C TRP A 350 -12.46 4.33 -6.45
N TYR A 351 -13.30 4.59 -5.46
CA TYR A 351 -13.31 3.96 -4.14
C TYR A 351 -14.71 3.42 -3.82
N TYR A 352 -14.94 2.16 -4.18
CA TYR A 352 -16.23 1.48 -4.10
C TYR A 352 -16.67 1.24 -2.66
N LEU A 353 -17.88 1.72 -2.33
CA LEU A 353 -18.64 1.62 -1.08
C LEU A 353 -17.98 2.14 0.21
N MET A 354 -16.68 1.89 0.42
CA MET A 354 -15.94 2.36 1.60
C MET A 354 -16.65 1.99 2.92
N ASP A 355 -17.20 0.78 2.99
CA ASP A 355 -18.06 0.28 4.06
C ASP A 355 -17.35 -0.69 5.02
N GLY A 356 -16.02 -0.88 4.85
CA GLY A 356 -15.23 -1.80 5.66
C GLY A 356 -15.39 -3.26 5.26
N LEU A 357 -16.00 -3.56 4.11
CA LEU A 357 -16.28 -4.93 3.66
C LEU A 357 -15.53 -5.32 2.36
N SER A 358 -14.52 -4.55 1.95
CA SER A 358 -13.76 -4.88 0.74
C SER A 358 -12.99 -6.18 0.87
N HIS A 359 -12.38 -6.45 2.02
CA HIS A 359 -11.69 -7.70 2.33
C HIS A 359 -12.65 -8.90 2.24
N ALA A 360 -13.88 -8.75 2.72
CA ALA A 360 -14.91 -9.77 2.66
C ALA A 360 -15.33 -10.03 1.21
N ARG A 361 -15.61 -8.97 0.43
CA ARG A 361 -15.93 -9.08 -1.00
C ARG A 361 -14.83 -9.78 -1.81
N VAL A 362 -13.56 -9.43 -1.58
CA VAL A 362 -12.43 -10.11 -2.23
C VAL A 362 -12.38 -11.58 -1.81
N SER A 363 -12.48 -11.87 -0.50
CA SER A 363 -12.46 -13.23 0.03
C SER A 363 -13.60 -14.09 -0.55
N ASP A 364 -14.80 -13.54 -0.65
CA ASP A 364 -15.97 -14.22 -1.21
C ASP A 364 -15.78 -14.59 -2.68
N GLN A 365 -15.19 -13.70 -3.49
CA GLN A 365 -14.89 -14.03 -4.88
C GLN A 365 -13.81 -15.10 -5.00
N ILE A 366 -12.77 -15.05 -4.16
CA ILE A 366 -11.73 -16.09 -4.13
C ILE A 366 -12.37 -17.45 -3.75
N LEU A 367 -13.20 -17.49 -2.71
CA LEU A 367 -13.88 -18.72 -2.28
C LEU A 367 -14.84 -19.24 -3.35
N LYS A 368 -15.58 -18.35 -4.02
CA LYS A 368 -16.47 -18.71 -5.13
C LYS A 368 -15.68 -19.32 -6.29
N PHE A 369 -14.53 -18.76 -6.64
CA PHE A 369 -13.64 -19.30 -7.65
C PHE A 369 -13.11 -20.69 -7.26
N LEU A 370 -12.59 -20.84 -6.04
CA LEU A 370 -12.03 -22.09 -5.54
C LEU A 370 -13.07 -23.23 -5.50
N ARG A 371 -14.31 -22.92 -5.12
CA ARG A 371 -15.41 -23.91 -5.05
C ARG A 371 -16.02 -24.24 -6.41
N GLY A 372 -15.94 -23.32 -7.37
CA GLY A 372 -16.58 -23.45 -8.68
C GLY A 372 -15.70 -24.04 -9.77
N LYS A 373 -14.39 -24.17 -9.55
CA LYS A 373 -13.43 -24.62 -10.57
C LYS A 373 -12.73 -25.91 -10.15
N ASP A 374 -12.60 -26.84 -11.10
CA ASP A 374 -11.75 -28.02 -10.94
C ASP A 374 -10.28 -27.58 -11.10
N ILE A 375 -9.65 -27.21 -9.99
CA ILE A 375 -8.25 -26.76 -9.94
C ILE A 375 -7.37 -27.99 -9.70
N SER A 376 -6.48 -28.28 -10.65
CA SER A 376 -5.50 -29.36 -10.54
C SER A 376 -4.10 -28.78 -10.67
N VAL A 377 -3.46 -28.51 -9.52
CA VAL A 377 -2.10 -27.97 -9.47
C VAL A 377 -1.10 -29.07 -9.81
N SER A 378 -0.37 -28.91 -10.93
CA SER A 378 0.60 -29.89 -11.40
C SER A 378 1.90 -29.81 -10.60
N HIS A 379 2.15 -30.83 -9.77
CA HIS A 379 3.37 -30.96 -8.98
C HIS A 379 4.64 -30.91 -9.85
N PHE A 380 4.61 -31.61 -10.99
CA PHE A 380 5.75 -31.67 -11.92
C PHE A 380 6.04 -30.31 -12.56
N ARG A 381 5.00 -29.60 -13.04
CA ARG A 381 5.16 -28.25 -13.59
C ARG A 381 5.68 -27.27 -12.54
N CYS A 382 5.17 -27.35 -11.32
CA CYS A 382 5.66 -26.54 -10.21
C CYS A 382 7.17 -26.74 -9.96
N ILE A 383 7.66 -27.98 -10.02
CA ILE A 383 9.11 -28.26 -9.86
C ILE A 383 9.92 -27.63 -11.01
N ILE A 384 9.44 -27.75 -12.25
CA ILE A 384 10.13 -27.17 -13.42
C ILE A 384 10.21 -25.65 -13.26
N GLU A 385 9.07 -25.01 -13.01
CA GLU A 385 9.01 -23.54 -12.91
C GLU A 385 9.80 -23.03 -11.70
N GLN A 386 9.84 -23.78 -10.60
CA GLN A 386 10.72 -23.47 -9.47
C GLN A 386 12.20 -23.41 -9.89
N ILE A 387 12.67 -24.39 -10.69
CA ILE A 387 14.05 -24.45 -11.18
C ILE A 387 14.31 -23.28 -12.16
N CYS A 388 13.43 -23.10 -13.14
CA CYS A 388 13.55 -22.05 -14.15
C CYS A 388 13.58 -20.65 -13.51
N ASN A 389 12.67 -20.36 -12.58
CA ASN A 389 12.57 -19.05 -11.93
C ASN A 389 13.68 -18.82 -10.90
N SER A 390 14.30 -19.88 -10.37
CA SER A 390 15.55 -19.74 -9.59
C SER A 390 16.78 -19.40 -10.45
N GLY A 391 16.70 -19.61 -11.77
CA GLY A 391 17.72 -19.23 -12.76
C GLY A 391 17.58 -17.82 -13.33
N SER A 392 16.39 -17.20 -13.23
CA SER A 392 16.10 -15.86 -13.79
C SER A 392 16.82 -14.69 -13.11
N TYR A 393 17.62 -14.93 -12.07
CA TYR A 393 18.56 -13.95 -11.49
C TYR A 393 20.02 -14.12 -12.00
N GLY A 394 20.26 -14.95 -13.03
CA GLY A 394 21.49 -14.90 -13.84
C GLY A 394 22.80 -15.31 -13.17
N ASP A 395 22.81 -15.77 -11.91
CA ASP A 395 24.02 -16.21 -11.22
C ASP A 395 23.96 -17.72 -10.94
N TRP A 396 25.02 -18.46 -11.27
CA TRP A 396 25.20 -19.88 -10.92
C TRP A 396 24.98 -20.13 -9.42
N LYS A 397 25.26 -19.12 -8.59
CA LYS A 397 24.96 -19.12 -7.15
C LYS A 397 23.46 -19.23 -6.82
N SER A 398 22.57 -18.70 -7.66
CA SER A 398 21.11 -18.77 -7.48
C SER A 398 20.56 -20.16 -7.82
N ILE A 399 21.14 -20.84 -8.81
CA ILE A 399 20.82 -22.23 -9.16
C ILE A 399 21.33 -23.19 -8.07
N CYS A 400 22.59 -23.04 -7.63
CA CYS A 400 23.14 -23.77 -6.48
C CYS A 400 22.37 -23.44 -5.20
N GLY A 401 21.88 -22.21 -5.05
CA GLY A 401 21.02 -21.80 -3.95
C GLY A 401 19.65 -22.46 -3.96
N GLY A 402 19.03 -22.62 -5.14
CA GLY A 402 17.78 -23.36 -5.32
C GLY A 402 17.92 -24.85 -4.98
N LEU A 403 19.02 -25.47 -5.41
CA LEU A 403 19.38 -26.86 -5.04
C LEU A 403 19.70 -27.00 -3.55
N GLY A 404 20.44 -26.05 -2.97
CA GLY A 404 20.76 -26.00 -1.54
C GLY A 404 19.52 -25.82 -0.67
N ARG A 405 18.56 -24.97 -1.07
CA ARG A 405 17.24 -24.82 -0.40
C ARG A 405 16.44 -26.13 -0.40
N ARG A 406 16.60 -26.94 -1.44
CA ARG A 406 15.88 -28.21 -1.60
C ARG A 406 16.50 -29.35 -0.77
N ILE A 407 17.83 -29.39 -0.66
CA ILE A 407 18.55 -30.43 0.11
C ILE A 407 18.52 -30.14 1.61
N LEU A 408 18.67 -28.88 2.02
CA LEU A 408 18.74 -28.49 3.44
C LEU A 408 17.38 -28.15 4.04
N GLY A 409 16.37 -27.91 3.20
CA GLY A 409 15.12 -27.25 3.58
C GLY A 409 15.29 -25.73 3.65
N GLY A 410 14.28 -24.99 3.19
CA GLY A 410 14.34 -23.53 3.04
C GLY A 410 14.77 -22.79 4.31
N HIS A 411 14.34 -23.28 5.47
CA HIS A 411 14.69 -22.72 6.78
C HIS A 411 16.18 -22.87 7.14
N HIS A 412 16.79 -24.03 6.89
CA HIS A 412 18.22 -24.25 7.17
C HIS A 412 19.10 -23.53 6.16
N TYR A 413 18.68 -23.47 4.90
CA TYR A 413 19.39 -22.69 3.89
C TYR A 413 19.40 -21.19 4.21
N LEU A 414 18.29 -20.63 4.69
CA LEU A 414 18.24 -19.22 5.12
C LEU A 414 19.14 -18.95 6.33
N LYS A 415 19.18 -19.84 7.32
CA LYS A 415 20.13 -19.75 8.45
C LYS A 415 21.59 -19.83 7.99
N LEU A 416 21.92 -20.72 7.05
CA LEU A 416 23.24 -20.79 6.44
C LEU A 416 23.57 -19.53 5.63
N ARG A 417 22.63 -19.02 4.84
CA ARG A 417 22.80 -17.80 4.06
C ARG A 417 22.98 -16.57 4.94
N GLN A 418 22.26 -16.45 6.05
CA GLN A 418 22.46 -15.39 7.05
C GLN A 418 23.86 -15.45 7.65
N LYS A 419 24.41 -16.64 7.88
CA LYS A 419 25.76 -16.85 8.43
C LYS A 419 26.89 -16.50 7.44
N PHE A 420 26.59 -16.47 6.14
CA PHE A 420 27.56 -16.20 5.06
C PHE A 420 27.29 -14.90 4.28
N ARG A 421 26.36 -14.05 4.73
CA ARG A 421 26.10 -12.75 4.11
C ARG A 421 27.24 -11.79 4.44
N SER A 422 27.86 -11.24 3.39
CA SER A 422 28.79 -10.13 3.54
C SER A 422 28.04 -8.89 4.05
N LEU A 423 28.73 -8.09 4.86
CA LEU A 423 28.28 -6.83 5.50
C LEU A 423 27.60 -5.83 4.53
N ASN A 424 27.76 -5.98 3.20
CA ASN A 424 27.11 -5.14 2.20
C ASN A 424 25.64 -5.49 1.90
N GLN A 425 25.16 -6.70 2.24
CA GLN A 425 23.73 -7.06 2.09
C GLN A 425 22.88 -6.75 3.33
N GLU A 426 23.49 -6.62 4.51
CA GLU A 426 22.79 -6.09 5.70
C GLU A 426 22.33 -4.64 5.50
N ALA A 427 23.03 -3.87 4.66
CA ALA A 427 22.59 -2.55 4.24
C ALA A 427 21.31 -2.56 3.38
N GLN A 428 21.05 -3.63 2.61
CA GLN A 428 19.81 -3.81 1.83
C GLN A 428 18.66 -4.44 2.65
N MET A 429 18.96 -5.09 3.78
CA MET A 429 17.94 -5.60 4.72
C MET A 429 17.31 -4.50 5.60
N LYS A 430 17.74 -3.24 5.44
CA LYS A 430 17.07 -2.05 6.01
C LYS A 430 15.91 -1.54 5.14
N THR A 431 15.47 -2.26 4.13
CA THR A 431 14.47 -1.76 3.18
C THR A 431 13.06 -2.17 3.62
N ASP A 432 12.11 -1.24 3.47
CA ASP A 432 10.67 -1.34 3.79
C ASP A 432 9.91 -2.49 3.08
N LYS A 433 10.62 -3.50 2.54
CA LYS A 433 10.12 -4.57 1.67
C LYS A 433 10.05 -5.95 2.35
N CYS A 434 10.42 -6.05 3.62
CA CYS A 434 10.32 -7.28 4.41
C CYS A 434 9.26 -7.17 5.51
N PHE A 435 8.69 -8.31 5.91
CA PHE A 435 7.77 -8.41 7.04
C PHE A 435 7.98 -9.72 7.81
N SER A 436 7.63 -9.72 9.09
CA SER A 436 7.91 -10.80 10.04
C SER A 436 6.64 -11.44 10.60
N CYS A 437 6.79 -12.66 11.12
CA CYS A 437 5.71 -13.39 11.80
C CYS A 437 5.11 -12.57 12.95
N ASP A 438 5.96 -11.87 13.70
CA ASP A 438 5.54 -11.04 14.82
C ASP A 438 4.73 -9.82 14.36
N GLN A 439 5.15 -9.16 13.26
CA GLN A 439 4.37 -8.09 12.66
C GLN A 439 2.99 -8.58 12.21
N VAL A 440 2.91 -9.74 11.56
CA VAL A 440 1.62 -10.31 11.14
C VAL A 440 0.74 -10.67 12.34
N ASN A 441 1.31 -11.27 13.39
CA ASN A 441 0.56 -11.57 14.60
C ASN A 441 0.07 -10.30 15.32
N LYS A 442 0.85 -9.21 15.33
CA LYS A 442 0.39 -7.90 15.82
C LYS A 442 -0.80 -7.36 15.01
N ILE A 443 -0.81 -7.55 13.69
CA ILE A 443 -1.95 -7.17 12.85
C ILE A 443 -3.18 -8.00 13.19
N LEU A 444 -3.05 -9.33 13.30
CA LEU A 444 -4.15 -10.22 13.68
C LEU A 444 -4.75 -9.85 15.04
N GLN A 445 -3.91 -9.49 16.02
CA GLN A 445 -4.38 -8.98 17.33
C GLN A 445 -5.15 -7.66 17.19
N ARG A 446 -4.70 -6.75 16.32
CA ARG A 446 -5.42 -5.49 16.04
C ARG A 446 -6.77 -5.75 15.37
N ILE A 447 -6.85 -6.71 14.46
CA ILE A 447 -8.09 -7.16 13.82
C ILE A 447 -9.07 -7.72 14.87
N GLU A 448 -8.61 -8.62 15.73
CA GLU A 448 -9.41 -9.21 16.81
C GLU A 448 -9.91 -8.15 17.80
N LYS A 449 -9.08 -7.17 18.14
CA LYS A 449 -9.48 -6.04 18.99
C LYS A 449 -10.52 -5.14 18.31
N ALA A 450 -10.37 -4.89 17.01
CA ALA A 450 -11.28 -4.03 16.26
C ALA A 450 -12.67 -4.66 16.11
N CYS A 451 -12.72 -5.95 15.83
CA CYS A 451 -13.95 -6.72 15.70
C CYS A 451 -13.84 -8.02 16.52
N PRO A 452 -14.15 -7.98 17.83
CA PRO A 452 -14.10 -9.15 18.69
C PRO A 452 -15.15 -10.18 18.27
N ASN A 453 -14.71 -11.35 17.80
CA ASN A 453 -15.63 -12.42 17.46
C ASN A 453 -15.95 -13.24 18.73
N ASN A 454 -17.16 -13.08 19.28
CA ASN A 454 -17.70 -13.90 20.37
C ASN A 454 -17.96 -15.35 19.90
N GLY A 455 -16.90 -16.14 19.69
CA GLY A 455 -17.00 -17.59 19.43
C GLY A 455 -16.30 -18.15 18.19
N ASP A 456 -15.58 -17.34 17.39
CA ASP A 456 -14.71 -17.88 16.33
C ASP A 456 -13.35 -18.28 16.87
N ARG A 457 -12.76 -19.36 16.33
CA ARG A 457 -11.42 -19.81 16.73
C ARG A 457 -10.34 -18.85 16.22
N THR A 458 -9.31 -18.64 17.04
CA THR A 458 -8.22 -17.71 16.79
C THR A 458 -7.40 -18.07 15.53
N VAL A 459 -7.06 -17.05 14.74
CA VAL A 459 -6.12 -17.14 13.61
C VAL A 459 -4.74 -16.69 14.07
N ARG A 460 -3.68 -17.42 13.70
CA ARG A 460 -2.29 -17.01 13.99
C ARG A 460 -1.38 -17.19 12.79
N ALA A 461 -0.30 -16.42 12.81
CA ALA A 461 0.79 -16.51 11.85
C ALA A 461 1.95 -17.37 12.37
N PHE A 462 2.59 -18.08 11.44
CA PHE A 462 3.73 -18.95 11.66
C PHE A 462 4.75 -18.74 10.53
N THR A 463 6.04 -18.89 10.83
CA THR A 463 7.06 -18.97 9.78
C THR A 463 6.77 -20.18 8.88
N SER A 464 6.72 -19.95 7.57
CA SER A 464 6.55 -21.04 6.61
C SER A 464 7.78 -21.96 6.60
N LYS A 465 7.57 -23.22 6.24
CA LYS A 465 8.69 -24.14 5.92
C LYS A 465 9.37 -23.77 4.59
N VAL A 466 8.74 -22.92 3.79
CA VAL A 466 9.18 -22.50 2.46
C VAL A 466 9.61 -21.04 2.51
N GLY A 467 10.92 -20.81 2.47
CA GLY A 467 11.49 -19.48 2.25
C GLY A 467 11.11 -18.47 3.33
N GLU A 468 10.74 -17.27 2.88
CA GLU A 468 10.44 -16.07 3.66
C GLU A 468 8.92 -15.88 3.84
N SER A 469 8.07 -16.69 3.21
CA SER A 469 6.62 -16.64 3.40
C SER A 469 6.18 -16.87 4.84
N ILE A 470 5.00 -16.34 5.17
CA ILE A 470 4.35 -16.49 6.47
C ILE A 470 3.03 -17.22 6.25
N LEU A 471 2.86 -18.35 6.95
CA LEU A 471 1.62 -19.10 6.98
C LEU A 471 0.68 -18.48 8.01
N ILE A 472 -0.50 -18.04 7.56
CA ILE A 472 -1.64 -17.70 8.39
C ILE A 472 -2.60 -18.89 8.35
N LYS A 473 -3.01 -19.37 9.53
CA LYS A 473 -4.03 -20.40 9.63
C LYS A 473 -4.85 -20.29 10.90
N ARG A 474 -6.04 -20.87 10.84
CA ARG A 474 -6.89 -21.11 12.02
C ARG A 474 -6.21 -22.11 12.94
N ILE A 475 -6.16 -21.82 14.24
CA ILE A 475 -5.76 -22.79 15.27
C ILE A 475 -7.03 -23.50 15.76
N SER A 476 -7.00 -24.83 15.81
CA SER A 476 -7.98 -25.59 16.58
C SER A 476 -7.60 -25.51 18.06
N ASP A 477 -8.57 -25.16 18.90
CA ASP A 477 -8.41 -25.26 20.36
C ASP A 477 -7.94 -26.65 20.79
#